data_AF-A0AAJ1JQX3-F1
#
_entry.id   AF-A0AAJ1JQX3-F1
#
_cell.length_a   1.000
_cell.length_b   1.000
_cell.length_c   1.000
_cell.angle_alpha   90.00
_cell.angle_beta   90.00
_cell.angle_gamma   90.00
#
_symmetry.space_group_name_H-M   'P 1'
#
loop_
_entity.id
_entity.type
_entity.pdbx_description
1 polymer ?
#
loop_
_entity_poly.entity_id
_entity_poly.type
_entity_poly.pdbx_seq_one_letter_code
_entity_poly.pdbx_strand_id
1 'polypeptide(L)'
;MKALNKQALRYGDNVLWFLNELAAYDASDIDGGEFDVYGEDRNGLEGCSTIDVTELAADAAKLIEAAEKRIAEHRKVLNSLAAVARRYLPDYDEHPEIQAADELLESAAGIGVKGE
;
A
#
# COMPACT_ATOMS: atom_id res chain seq x y z
N MET A 1 -17.01 -3.80 -21.50
CA MET A 1 -16.77 -2.88 -20.36
C MET A 1 -15.32 -2.42 -20.43
N LYS A 2 -15.06 -1.11 -20.54
CA LYS A 2 -13.69 -0.57 -20.50
C LYS A 2 -13.17 -0.73 -19.06
N ALA A 3 -12.11 -1.50 -18.88
CA ALA A 3 -11.37 -1.51 -17.62
C ALA A 3 -10.97 -0.06 -17.30
N LEU A 4 -11.28 0.39 -16.08
CA LEU A 4 -10.89 1.72 -15.60
C LEU A 4 -9.39 1.90 -15.85
N ASN A 5 -9.04 3.08 -16.36
CA ASN A 5 -7.69 3.55 -16.54
C ASN A 5 -6.99 3.51 -15.17
N LYS A 6 -6.26 2.43 -14.86
CA LYS A 6 -5.22 2.46 -13.83
C LYS A 6 -4.29 3.55 -14.30
N GLN A 7 -4.23 4.69 -13.61
CA GLN A 7 -3.17 5.65 -13.88
C GLN A 7 -1.86 4.86 -13.75
N ALA A 8 -1.21 4.60 -14.89
CA ALA A 8 0.02 3.84 -14.90
C ALA A 8 1.00 4.65 -14.06
N LEU A 9 1.54 4.02 -13.01
CA LEU A 9 2.61 4.61 -12.22
C LEU A 9 3.75 4.90 -13.19
N ARG A 10 4.33 6.09 -13.13
CA ARG A 10 5.50 6.49 -13.91
C ARG A 10 6.64 5.50 -13.71
N TYR A 11 6.86 5.07 -12.46
CA TYR A 11 7.93 4.14 -12.09
C TYR A 11 7.45 2.68 -11.95
N GLY A 12 6.19 2.40 -12.26
CA GLY A 12 5.65 1.03 -12.25
C GLY A 12 5.82 0.33 -10.91
N ASP A 13 6.24 -0.94 -10.96
CA ASP A 13 6.46 -1.77 -9.77
C ASP A 13 7.75 -1.39 -8.99
N ASN A 14 8.59 -0.50 -9.55
CA ASN A 14 9.87 -0.12 -8.95
C ASN A 14 9.76 0.98 -7.91
N VAL A 15 8.59 1.61 -7.74
CA VAL A 15 8.37 2.73 -6.80
C VAL A 15 8.89 2.41 -5.40
N LEU A 16 8.58 1.23 -4.86
CA LEU A 16 9.04 0.84 -3.53
C LEU A 16 10.56 0.69 -3.45
N TRP A 17 11.19 0.15 -4.49
CA TRP A 17 12.64 0.03 -4.53
C TRP A 17 13.30 1.41 -4.58
N PHE A 18 12.84 2.29 -5.49
CA PHE A 18 13.35 3.67 -5.58
C PHE A 18 13.17 4.46 -4.28
N LEU A 19 12.07 4.26 -3.55
CA LEU A 19 11.89 4.88 -2.24
C LEU A 19 12.91 4.40 -1.20
N ASN A 20 13.29 3.12 -1.25
CA ASN A 20 14.34 2.60 -0.36
C ASN A 20 15.71 3.18 -0.72
N GLU A 21 16.02 3.30 -2.01
CA GLU A 21 17.26 3.95 -2.46
C GLU A 21 17.29 5.43 -2.06
N LEU A 22 16.17 6.16 -2.25
CA LEU A 22 16.04 7.55 -1.82
C LEU A 22 16.23 7.70 -0.30
N ALA A 23 15.72 6.76 0.50
CA ALA A 23 15.86 6.80 1.95
C ALA A 23 17.31 6.59 2.43
N ALA A 24 18.16 6.00 1.60
CA ALA A 24 19.58 5.81 1.87
C ALA A 24 20.46 6.93 1.27
N TYR A 25 19.91 7.78 0.41
CA TYR A 25 20.62 8.88 -0.24
C TYR A 25 20.95 10.01 0.74
N ASP A 26 22.12 10.63 0.59
CA ASP A 26 22.40 11.90 1.25
C ASP A 26 21.63 13.02 0.54
N ALA A 27 20.97 13.89 1.31
CA ALA A 27 20.26 15.03 0.77
C ALA A 27 21.19 16.00 0.02
N SER A 28 22.50 16.03 0.33
CA SER A 28 23.47 16.83 -0.41
C SER A 28 23.70 16.36 -1.85
N ASP A 29 23.41 15.09 -2.12
CA ASP A 29 23.68 14.44 -3.41
C ASP A 29 22.45 14.49 -4.34
N ILE A 30 21.33 15.03 -3.85
CA ILE A 30 20.12 15.27 -4.63
C ILE A 30 20.25 16.64 -5.30
N ASP A 31 20.38 16.65 -6.62
CA ASP A 31 20.45 17.88 -7.42
C ASP A 31 19.12 18.13 -8.12
N GLY A 32 18.59 19.34 -8.01
CA GLY A 32 17.33 19.72 -8.67
C GLY A 32 16.08 18.92 -8.26
N GLY A 33 16.14 18.12 -7.19
CA GLY A 33 15.07 17.19 -6.82
C GLY A 33 15.13 15.84 -7.53
N GLU A 34 16.26 15.54 -8.17
CA GLU A 34 16.53 14.28 -8.86
C GLU A 34 17.68 13.52 -8.18
N PHE A 35 17.66 12.20 -8.28
CA PHE A 35 18.73 11.33 -7.80
C PHE A 35 18.93 10.15 -8.76
N ASP A 36 20.16 9.65 -8.84
CA ASP A 36 20.51 8.53 -9.72
C ASP A 36 20.44 7.20 -8.98
N VAL A 37 19.74 6.25 -9.57
CA VAL A 37 19.64 4.89 -9.05
C VAL A 37 20.37 3.94 -9.96
N TYR A 38 21.25 3.15 -9.36
CA TYR A 38 22.01 2.10 -10.03
C TYR A 38 21.43 0.75 -9.67
N GLY A 39 21.25 -0.12 -10.67
CA GLY A 39 20.71 -1.45 -10.46
C GLY A 39 21.18 -2.42 -11.52
N GLU A 40 20.98 -3.71 -11.26
CA GLU A 40 21.33 -4.80 -12.15
C GLU A 40 20.05 -5.51 -12.61
N ASP A 41 19.95 -5.80 -13.91
CA ASP A 41 18.87 -6.62 -14.42
C ASP A 41 19.07 -8.12 -14.10
N ARG A 42 18.09 -8.96 -14.44
CA ARG A 42 18.17 -10.41 -14.17
C ARG A 42 19.28 -11.13 -14.94
N ASN A 43 19.88 -10.48 -15.94
CA ASN A 43 20.94 -11.03 -16.77
C ASN A 43 22.33 -10.55 -16.31
N GLY A 44 22.41 -9.77 -15.22
CA GLY A 44 23.68 -9.24 -14.75
C GLY A 44 24.06 -7.89 -15.36
N LEU A 45 23.16 -7.24 -16.09
CA LEU A 45 23.48 -5.98 -16.74
C LEU A 45 23.21 -4.81 -15.80
N GLU A 46 24.28 -4.11 -15.43
CA GLU A 46 24.21 -2.85 -14.69
C GLU A 46 23.56 -1.76 -15.54
N GLY A 47 22.72 -0.95 -14.91
CA GLY A 47 22.06 0.20 -15.48
C GLY A 47 21.96 1.34 -14.45
N CYS A 48 21.76 2.55 -14.97
CA CYS A 48 21.49 3.74 -14.20
C CYS A 48 20.17 4.36 -14.67
N SER A 49 19.41 4.95 -13.76
CA SER A 49 18.22 5.74 -14.07
C SER A 49 18.09 6.93 -13.12
N THR A 50 17.83 8.11 -13.67
CA THR A 50 17.57 9.34 -12.91
C THR A 50 16.09 9.40 -12.52
N ILE A 51 15.83 9.58 -11.24
CA ILE A 51 14.49 9.57 -10.64
C ILE A 51 14.17 10.94 -10.06
N ASP A 52 12.98 11.47 -10.36
CA ASP A 52 12.47 12.71 -9.79
C ASP A 52 11.72 12.40 -8.49
N VAL A 53 12.10 13.06 -7.40
CA VAL A 53 11.56 12.83 -6.06
C VAL A 53 10.07 13.18 -5.98
N THR A 54 9.62 14.22 -6.70
CA THR A 54 8.22 14.65 -6.67
C THR A 54 7.32 13.69 -7.43
N GLU A 55 7.76 13.18 -8.57
CA GLU A 55 7.06 12.16 -9.34
C GLU A 55 7.04 10.82 -8.60
N LEU A 56 8.13 10.47 -7.92
CA LEU A 56 8.20 9.27 -7.10
C LEU A 56 7.22 9.35 -5.92
N ALA A 57 7.14 10.50 -5.26
CA ALA A 57 6.17 10.76 -4.21
C ALA A 57 4.72 10.71 -4.73
N ALA A 58 4.46 11.23 -5.93
CA ALA A 58 3.13 11.17 -6.56
C ALA A 58 2.70 9.73 -6.84
N ASP A 59 3.60 8.87 -7.31
CA ASP A 59 3.32 7.45 -7.50
C ASP A 59 3.17 6.70 -6.17
N ALA A 60 3.97 7.04 -5.15
CA ALA A 60 3.82 6.50 -3.80
C ALA A 60 2.45 6.82 -3.21
N ALA A 61 1.97 8.06 -3.37
CA ALA A 61 0.64 8.48 -2.91
C ALA A 61 -0.48 7.66 -3.58
N LYS A 62 -0.40 7.43 -4.90
CA LYS A 62 -1.36 6.57 -5.62
C LYS A 62 -1.34 5.12 -5.11
N LEU A 63 -0.16 4.58 -4.80
CA LEU A 63 -0.03 3.24 -4.24
C LEU A 63 -0.65 3.14 -2.84
N ILE A 64 -0.43 4.15 -1.99
CA ILE A 64 -1.02 4.22 -0.65
C ILE A 64 -2.55 4.30 -0.77
N GLU A 65 -3.09 5.20 -1.58
CA GLU A 65 -4.54 5.32 -1.79
C GLU A 65 -5.16 4.00 -2.29
N ALA A 66 -4.49 3.34 -3.25
CA ALA A 66 -4.95 2.05 -3.76
C ALA A 66 -4.88 0.93 -2.70
N ALA A 67 -3.86 0.93 -1.85
CA ALA A 67 -3.73 -0.02 -0.74
C ALA A 67 -4.80 0.22 0.32
N GLU A 68 -5.04 1.47 0.72
CA GLU A 68 -6.10 1.85 1.66
C GLU A 68 -7.47 1.44 1.15
N LYS A 69 -7.76 1.69 -0.14
CA LYS A 69 -9.01 1.26 -0.76
C LYS A 69 -9.19 -0.26 -0.71
N ARG A 70 -8.15 -1.02 -1.04
CA ARG A 70 -8.17 -2.51 -0.96
C ARG A 70 -8.39 -2.99 0.47
N ILE A 71 -7.74 -2.36 1.46
CA ILE A 71 -7.94 -2.67 2.88
C ILE A 71 -9.39 -2.40 3.29
N ALA A 72 -9.96 -1.27 2.87
CA ALA A 72 -11.36 -0.93 3.14
C ALA A 72 -12.34 -1.93 2.50
N GLU A 73 -12.07 -2.37 1.26
CA GLU A 73 -12.87 -3.40 0.58
C GLU A 73 -12.79 -4.76 1.30
N HIS A 74 -11.58 -5.22 1.66
CA HIS A 74 -11.41 -6.45 2.43
C HIS A 74 -12.11 -6.38 3.78
N ARG A 75 -12.03 -5.24 4.47
CA ARG A 75 -12.72 -5.03 5.75
C ARG A 75 -14.24 -5.12 5.59
N LYS A 76 -14.80 -4.57 4.52
CA LYS A 76 -16.25 -4.70 4.22
C LYS A 76 -16.65 -6.17 4.03
N VAL A 77 -15.83 -6.97 3.34
CA VAL A 77 -16.07 -8.40 3.16
C VAL A 77 -16.01 -9.13 4.50
N LEU A 78 -14.98 -8.87 5.32
CA LEU A 78 -14.84 -9.49 6.65
C LEU A 78 -16.00 -9.15 7.58
N ASN A 79 -16.45 -7.89 7.61
CA ASN A 79 -17.62 -7.49 8.39
C ASN A 79 -18.90 -8.22 7.94
N SER A 80 -19.07 -8.41 6.62
CA SER A 80 -20.20 -9.15 6.08
C SER A 80 -20.13 -10.64 6.46
N LEU A 81 -18.94 -11.23 6.43
CA LEU A 81 -18.72 -12.61 6.86
C LEU A 81 -18.95 -12.78 8.37
N ALA A 82 -18.46 -11.86 9.19
CA ALA A 82 -18.71 -11.85 10.64
C ALA A 82 -20.22 -11.76 10.94
N ALA A 83 -20.96 -10.90 10.23
CA ALA A 83 -22.41 -10.81 10.37
C ALA A 83 -23.14 -12.11 10.01
N VAL A 84 -22.69 -12.81 8.95
CA VAL A 84 -23.22 -14.13 8.59
C VAL A 84 -22.87 -15.16 9.66
N ALA A 85 -21.63 -15.19 10.15
CA ALA A 85 -21.19 -16.13 11.16
C ALA A 85 -21.97 -15.96 12.48
N ARG A 86 -22.17 -14.73 12.97
CA ARG A 86 -23.02 -14.44 14.15
C ARG A 86 -24.44 -14.98 14.03
N ARG A 87 -24.97 -15.08 12.80
CA ARG A 87 -26.32 -15.59 12.55
C ARG A 87 -26.42 -17.10 12.60
N TYR A 88 -25.35 -17.81 12.24
CA TYR A 88 -25.41 -19.26 11.98
C TYR A 88 -24.50 -20.11 12.87
N LEU A 89 -23.47 -19.52 13.49
CA LEU A 89 -22.58 -20.21 14.41
C LEU A 89 -23.16 -20.13 15.84
N PRO A 90 -23.53 -21.27 16.46
CA PRO A 90 -23.85 -21.30 17.88
C PRO A 90 -22.64 -20.85 18.69
N ASP A 91 -22.88 -20.16 19.81
CA ASP A 91 -21.83 -19.75 20.75
C ASP A 91 -20.70 -18.93 20.07
N TYR A 92 -21.04 -18.16 19.02
CA TYR A 92 -20.11 -17.34 18.24
C TYR A 92 -19.19 -16.48 19.14
N ASP A 93 -19.77 -15.84 20.15
CA ASP A 93 -19.07 -14.97 21.07
C ASP A 93 -18.20 -15.73 22.08
N GLU A 94 -18.29 -17.06 22.18
CA GLU A 94 -17.50 -17.88 23.11
C GLU A 94 -16.19 -18.39 22.49
N HIS A 95 -16.01 -18.22 21.18
CA HIS A 95 -14.78 -18.62 20.49
C HIS A 95 -13.68 -17.55 20.65
N PRO A 96 -12.56 -17.86 21.31
CA PRO A 96 -11.50 -16.86 21.59
C PRO A 96 -10.86 -16.30 20.31
N GLU A 97 -10.76 -17.11 19.25
CA GLU A 97 -10.25 -16.69 17.94
C GLU A 97 -11.18 -15.66 17.27
N ILE A 98 -12.49 -15.79 17.49
CA ILE A 98 -13.51 -14.89 16.93
C ILE A 98 -13.51 -13.56 17.68
N GLN A 99 -13.42 -13.60 19.02
CA GLN A 99 -13.27 -12.39 19.84
C GLN A 99 -12.01 -11.60 19.41
N ALA A 100 -10.87 -12.28 19.27
CA ALA A 100 -9.63 -11.63 18.82
C ALA A 100 -9.78 -11.02 17.42
N ALA A 101 -10.48 -11.68 16.50
CA ALA A 101 -10.72 -11.15 15.15
C ALA A 101 -11.66 -9.93 15.16
N ASP A 102 -12.72 -9.95 15.97
CA ASP A 102 -13.66 -8.83 16.11
C ASP A 102 -12.99 -7.60 16.75
N GLU A 103 -12.17 -7.80 17.80
CA GLU A 103 -11.35 -6.73 18.41
C GLU A 103 -10.37 -6.10 17.40
N LEU A 104 -9.75 -6.91 16.55
CA LEU A 104 -8.87 -6.42 15.49
C LEU A 104 -9.64 -5.62 14.42
N LEU A 105 -10.86 -6.05 14.06
CA LEU A 105 -11.71 -5.33 13.11
C LEU A 105 -12.24 -4.01 13.65
N GLU A 106 -12.48 -3.93 14.97
CA GLU A 106 -12.90 -2.74 15.68
C GLU A 106 -11.75 -1.75 15.90
N SER A 107 -10.57 -2.21 16.33
CA SER A 107 -9.38 -1.36 16.47
C SER A 107 -8.92 -0.77 15.14
N ALA A 108 -8.97 -1.55 14.06
CA ALA A 108 -8.72 -1.07 12.70
C ALA A 108 -9.78 -0.06 12.21
N ALA A 109 -10.92 0.08 12.89
CA ALA A 109 -11.92 1.11 12.60
C ALA A 109 -11.46 2.52 12.92
N GLY A 110 -10.63 2.66 13.96
CA GLY A 110 -10.18 3.95 14.48
C GLY A 110 -9.06 4.60 13.67
N ILE A 111 -8.44 3.88 12.73
CA ILE A 111 -7.32 4.35 11.90
C ILE A 111 -7.83 5.08 10.64
N GLY A 112 -8.98 5.74 10.72
CA GLY A 112 -9.43 6.65 9.67
C GLY A 112 -8.65 7.95 9.78
N VAL A 113 -7.73 8.20 8.85
CA VAL A 113 -7.06 9.50 8.72
C VAL A 113 -8.15 10.57 8.54
N LYS A 114 -8.24 11.50 9.50
CA LYS A 114 -9.07 12.69 9.38
C LYS A 114 -8.50 13.54 8.26
N GLY A 115 -9.03 13.40 7.04
CA GLY A 115 -8.89 14.44 6.03
C GLY A 115 -9.82 15.59 6.39
N GLU A 116 -9.24 16.75 6.69
CA GLU A 116 -9.95 18.04 6.65
C GLU A 116 -10.18 18.49 5.19
#